data_AF-A0A968LFR7-F1
#
_entry.id   AF-A0A968LFR7-F1
#
_cell.length_a   1.000
_cell.length_b   1.000
_cell.length_c   1.000
_cell.angle_alpha   90.00
_cell.angle_beta   90.00
_cell.angle_gamma   90.00
#
_symmetry.space_group_name_H-M   'P 1'
#
loop_
_entity.id
_entity.type
_entity.pdbx_description
1 polymer ?
#
loop_
_entity_poly.entity_id
_entity_poly.type
_entity_poly.pdbx_seq_one_letter_code
_entity_poly.pdbx_strand_id
1 'polypeptide(L)'
;MFLISLKAGGAGITLTEADTVIHYDPWWNPAVEDQATDRAHRIGQDKPVMVYRLVVENTVEQKMVELGAEKRAIAESALGRDTQVGKRLTMEDVDKLLETPVMTAWDEV
;
A
#
# COMPACT_ATOMS: atom_id res chain seq x y z
N MET A 1 22.25 -4.46 -4.01
CA MET A 1 21.23 -3.84 -3.14
C MET A 1 21.22 -2.35 -3.40
N PHE A 2 20.06 -1.78 -3.70
CA PHE A 2 19.88 -0.35 -4.00
C PHE A 2 18.74 0.17 -3.12
N LEU A 3 18.99 1.22 -2.34
CA LEU A 3 18.01 1.79 -1.42
C LEU A 3 17.55 3.15 -1.93
N ILE A 4 16.25 3.37 -1.99
CA ILE A 4 15.66 4.62 -2.42
C ILE A 4 14.39 4.89 -1.62
N SER A 5 14.13 6.16 -1.32
CA SER A 5 12.85 6.55 -0.72
C SER A 5 11.72 6.42 -1.74
N LEU A 6 10.51 6.10 -1.27
CA LEU A 6 9.33 5.96 -2.14
C LEU A 6 9.09 7.22 -3.01
N LYS A 7 9.30 8.40 -2.43
CA LYS A 7 9.17 9.69 -3.12
C LYS A 7 10.18 9.85 -4.26
N ALA A 8 11.42 9.38 -4.09
CA ALA A 8 12.43 9.42 -5.12
C ALA A 8 12.25 8.31 -6.17
N GLY A 9 11.66 7.16 -5.79
CA GLY A 9 11.27 6.09 -6.71
C GLY A 9 10.24 6.51 -7.77
N GLY A 10 9.42 7.53 -7.48
CA GLY A 10 8.52 8.14 -8.45
C GLY A 10 9.22 8.95 -9.57
N ALA A 11 10.47 9.38 -9.36
CA ALA A 11 11.19 10.31 -10.23
C ALA A 11 12.00 9.60 -11.33
N GLY A 12 11.34 9.08 -12.37
CA GLY A 12 11.93 8.81 -13.69
C GLY A 12 13.09 7.79 -13.80
N ILE A 13 13.54 7.18 -12.71
CA ILE A 13 14.61 6.18 -12.71
C ILE A 13 14.17 4.85 -13.34
N THR A 14 15.12 4.10 -13.87
CA THR A 14 14.89 2.77 -14.46
C THR A 14 15.62 1.72 -13.62
N LEU A 15 14.90 0.70 -13.15
CA LEU A 15 15.42 -0.35 -12.25
C LEU A 15 15.24 -1.74 -12.88
N THR A 16 15.42 -1.87 -14.20
CA THR A 16 15.20 -3.12 -14.98
C THR A 16 16.14 -4.27 -14.62
N GLU A 17 17.19 -4.04 -13.84
CA GLU A 17 18.04 -5.12 -13.31
C GLU A 17 17.56 -5.64 -11.95
N ALA A 18 16.61 -4.97 -11.31
CA ALA A 18 16.09 -5.38 -10.01
C ALA A 18 15.01 -6.46 -10.19
N ASP A 19 15.32 -7.69 -9.79
CA ASP A 19 14.38 -8.81 -9.73
C ASP A 19 13.55 -8.83 -8.44
N THR A 20 13.95 -8.09 -7.40
CA THR A 20 13.26 -8.07 -6.11
C THR A 20 13.06 -6.64 -5.63
N VAL A 21 11.82 -6.28 -5.28
CA VAL A 21 11.41 -4.98 -4.72
C VAL A 21 10.80 -5.21 -3.34
N ILE A 22 11.25 -4.43 -2.35
CA ILE A 22 10.72 -4.49 -0.98
C ILE A 22 10.21 -3.11 -0.60
N HIS A 23 8.91 -2.98 -0.40
CA HIS A 23 8.29 -1.80 0.22
C HIS A 23 8.35 -1.96 1.72
N TYR A 24 9.12 -1.09 2.37
CA TYR A 24 9.42 -1.19 3.80
C TYR A 24 8.25 -0.71 4.66
N ASP A 25 7.58 0.36 4.23
CA ASP A 25 6.43 0.95 4.92
C ASP A 25 5.26 1.08 3.92
N PRO A 26 4.01 0.82 4.34
CA PRO A 26 2.84 1.04 3.50
C PRO A 26 2.57 2.54 3.31
N TRP A 27 2.30 2.93 2.07
CA TRP A 27 1.96 4.28 1.68
C TRP A 27 0.43 4.42 1.55
N TRP A 28 -0.10 5.51 2.09
CA TRP A 28 -1.54 5.81 2.08
C TRP A 28 -2.17 5.89 0.68
N ASN A 29 -1.35 6.07 -0.37
CA ASN A 29 -1.78 6.05 -1.76
C ASN A 29 -1.11 4.88 -2.52
N PRO A 30 -1.82 3.76 -2.74
CA PRO A 30 -1.23 2.56 -3.35
C PRO A 30 -0.68 2.82 -4.77
N ALA A 31 -1.23 3.79 -5.50
CA ALA A 31 -0.77 4.13 -6.84
C ALA A 31 0.70 4.63 -6.88
N VAL A 32 1.19 5.20 -5.77
CA VAL A 32 2.60 5.66 -5.69
C VAL A 32 3.55 4.47 -5.53
N GLU A 33 3.17 3.46 -4.75
CA GLU A 33 3.94 2.22 -4.62
C GLU A 33 3.92 1.40 -5.91
N ASP A 34 2.75 1.31 -6.55
CA ASP A 34 2.60 0.62 -7.83
C ASP A 34 3.51 1.28 -8.87
N GLN A 35 3.53 2.62 -8.94
CA GLN A 35 4.44 3.35 -9.83
C GLN A 35 5.92 3.12 -9.50
N ALA A 36 6.29 3.02 -8.22
CA ALA A 36 7.67 2.73 -7.83
C ALA A 36 8.06 1.29 -8.25
N THR A 37 7.14 0.35 -8.14
CA THR A 37 7.29 -1.05 -8.57
C THR A 37 7.43 -1.16 -10.09
N ASP A 38 6.64 -0.39 -10.84
CA ASP A 38 6.69 -0.32 -12.31
C ASP A 38 8.06 0.10 -12.85
N ARG A 39 8.93 0.68 -12.01
CA ARG A 39 10.32 0.99 -12.41
C ARG A 39 11.17 -0.26 -12.59
N ALA A 40 10.86 -1.34 -11.87
CA ALA A 40 11.47 -2.66 -12.05
C ALA A 40 10.73 -3.48 -13.11
N HIS A 41 9.39 -3.35 -13.20
CA HIS A 41 8.57 -3.94 -14.27
C HIS A 41 8.60 -3.06 -15.54
N ARG A 42 9.78 -2.91 -16.15
CA ARG A 42 9.94 -2.08 -17.36
C ARG A 42 10.56 -2.86 -18.51
N ILE A 43 10.35 -2.37 -19.74
CA ILE A 43 10.92 -2.96 -20.97
C ILE A 43 12.44 -3.12 -20.77
N GLY A 44 12.95 -4.34 -20.99
CA GLY A 44 14.34 -4.72 -20.74
C GLY A 44 14.57 -5.52 -19.46
N GLN A 45 13.51 -5.84 -18.71
CA GLN A 45 13.55 -6.81 -17.61
C GLN A 45 13.24 -8.22 -18.15
N ASP A 46 14.20 -9.14 -18.02
CA ASP A 46 14.09 -10.52 -18.51
C ASP A 46 13.80 -11.54 -17.39
N LYS A 47 13.80 -11.08 -16.13
CA LYS A 47 13.56 -11.91 -14.95
C LYS A 47 12.19 -11.63 -14.33
N PRO A 48 11.54 -12.63 -13.70
CA PRO A 48 10.37 -12.38 -12.89
C PRO A 48 10.71 -11.41 -11.76
N VAL A 49 9.89 -10.38 -11.56
CA VAL A 49 10.08 -9.42 -10.48
C VAL A 49 9.17 -9.78 -9.31
N MET A 50 9.78 -9.98 -8.13
CA MET A 50 9.11 -10.27 -6.87
C MET A 50 8.91 -8.97 -6.09
N VAL A 51 7.70 -8.75 -5.58
CA VAL A 51 7.34 -7.56 -4.82
C VAL A 51 6.87 -7.96 -3.44
N TYR A 52 7.60 -7.53 -2.43
CA TYR A 52 7.28 -7.74 -1.02
C TYR A 52 6.79 -6.42 -0.42
N ARG A 53 5.67 -6.49 0.30
CA ARG A 53 5.14 -5.39 1.11
C ARG A 53 5.19 -5.82 2.56
N LEU A 54 5.97 -5.11 3.37
CA LEU A 54 6.04 -5.35 4.80
C LEU A 54 4.89 -4.59 5.48
N VAL A 55 4.15 -5.28 6.35
CA VAL A 55 3.05 -4.71 7.12
C VAL A 55 3.11 -5.31 8.50
N VAL A 56 3.14 -4.46 9.53
CA VAL A 56 3.13 -4.94 10.92
C VAL A 56 1.70 -5.21 11.37
N GLU A 57 1.44 -6.44 11.82
CA GLU A 57 0.14 -6.83 12.37
C GLU A 57 -0.21 -6.06 13.65
N ASN A 58 -1.50 -5.83 13.88
CA ASN A 58 -2.01 -5.12 15.05
C ASN A 58 -1.46 -3.68 15.18
N THR A 59 -1.15 -3.05 14.06
CA THR A 59 -0.72 -1.64 14.02
C THR A 59 -1.60 -0.82 13.08
N VAL A 60 -1.36 0.49 13.09
CA VAL A 60 -1.99 1.43 12.16
C VAL A 60 -1.72 1.04 10.70
N GLU A 61 -0.57 0.42 10.41
CA GLU A 61 -0.19 -0.02 9.06
C GLU A 61 -1.19 -1.03 8.48
N GLN A 62 -1.59 -2.03 9.27
CA GLN A 62 -2.59 -3.02 8.87
C GLN A 62 -3.92 -2.33 8.54
N LYS A 63 -4.40 -1.45 9.43
CA LYS A 63 -5.65 -0.70 9.22
C LYS A 63 -5.59 0.19 7.98
N MET A 64 -4.44 0.80 7.70
CA MET A 64 -4.22 1.62 6.50
C MET A 64 -4.34 0.78 5.22
N VAL A 65 -3.74 -0.42 5.20
CA VAL A 65 -3.82 -1.34 4.06
C VAL A 65 -5.25 -1.81 3.84
N GLU A 66 -5.96 -2.19 4.91
CA GLU A 66 -7.38 -2.59 4.86
C GLU A 66 -8.28 -1.47 4.32
N LEU A 67 -8.10 -0.25 4.82
CA LEU A 67 -8.85 0.93 4.36
C LEU A 67 -8.55 1.26 2.88
N GLY A 68 -7.28 1.09 2.46
CA GLY A 68 -6.88 1.23 1.07
C GLY A 68 -7.59 0.22 0.16
N ALA A 69 -7.72 -1.03 0.59
CA ALA A 69 -8.42 -2.08 -0.12
C ALA A 69 -9.93 -1.81 -0.21
N GLU A 70 -10.58 -1.40 0.89
CA GLU A 70 -12.00 -1.01 0.90
C GLU A 70 -12.27 0.12 -0.10
N LYS A 71 -11.42 1.17 -0.10
CA LYS A 71 -11.52 2.28 -1.05
C LYS A 71 -11.37 1.82 -2.50
N ARG A 72 -10.46 0.89 -2.78
CA ARG A 72 -10.26 0.35 -4.14
C ARG A 72 -11.48 -0.46 -4.60
N ALA A 73 -12.03 -1.32 -3.74
CA ALA A 73 -13.23 -2.09 -4.03
C ALA A 73 -14.44 -1.17 -4.31
N ILE A 74 -14.60 -0.10 -3.53
CA ILE A 74 -15.63 0.91 -3.78
C ILE A 74 -15.40 1.59 -5.14
N ALA A 75 -14.17 2.02 -5.44
CA ALA A 75 -13.85 2.66 -6.72
C ALA A 75 -14.10 1.74 -7.92
N GLU A 76 -13.73 0.47 -7.83
CA GLU A 76 -14.01 -0.54 -8.86
C GLU A 76 -15.51 -0.78 -9.04
N SER A 77 -16.28 -0.81 -7.95
CA SER A 77 -17.75 -0.94 -8.02
C SER A 77 -18.43 0.31 -8.60
N ALA A 78 -17.88 1.50 -8.34
CA ALA A 78 -18.40 2.77 -8.85
C ALA A 78 -18.14 2.95 -10.35
N LEU A 79 -17.05 2.39 -10.88
CA LEU A 79 -16.80 2.33 -12.33
C LEU A 79 -17.85 1.48 -13.09
N GLY A 80 -18.64 0.68 -12.37
CA GLY A 80 -19.78 -0.06 -12.90
C GLY A 80 -21.09 0.73 -13.01
N ARG A 81 -21.22 1.90 -12.35
CA ARG A 81 -22.43 2.75 -12.38
C ARG A 81 -22.14 4.14 -11.84
N ASP A 82 -22.35 5.13 -12.70
CA ASP A 82 -22.30 6.57 -12.46
C ASP A 82 -22.82 6.98 -11.07
N THR A 83 -21.92 7.09 -10.08
CA THR A 83 -22.17 7.80 -8.82
C THR A 83 -20.84 8.19 -8.19
N GLN A 84 -20.49 9.48 -8.30
CA GLN A 84 -19.48 10.11 -7.46
C GLN A 84 -19.94 10.09 -6.00
N VAL A 85 -19.56 9.06 -5.24
CA VAL A 85 -19.58 9.12 -3.77
C VAL A 85 -18.21 8.67 -3.27
N GLY A 86 -17.23 9.58 -3.34
CA GLY A 86 -16.03 9.44 -2.55
C GLY A 86 -16.41 9.58 -1.07
N LYS A 87 -16.43 8.47 -0.32
CA LYS A 87 -16.57 8.48 1.13
C LYS A 87 -15.45 9.37 1.70
N ARG A 88 -15.80 10.56 2.18
CA ARG A 88 -14.84 11.46 2.85
C ARG A 88 -14.50 10.83 4.19
N LEU A 89 -13.21 10.80 4.50
CA LEU A 89 -12.74 10.39 5.83
C LEU A 89 -13.37 11.31 6.87
N THR A 90 -14.07 10.73 7.84
CA THR A 90 -14.63 11.44 8.98
C THR A 90 -13.63 11.44 10.14
N MET A 91 -13.85 12.31 11.13
CA MET A 91 -13.00 12.29 12.35
C MET A 91 -13.10 10.96 13.09
N GLU A 92 -14.27 10.30 13.05
CA GLU A 92 -14.46 8.97 13.63
C GLU A 92 -13.58 7.91 12.95
N ASP A 93 -13.38 8.01 11.63
CA ASP A 93 -12.47 7.13 10.89
C ASP A 93 -11.00 7.36 11.29
N VAL A 94 -10.64 8.61 11.60
CA VAL A 94 -9.30 8.98 12.09
C VAL A 94 -9.06 8.42 13.49
N ASP A 95 -10.04 8.56 14.39
CA ASP A 95 -9.94 8.01 15.75
C ASP A 95 -9.79 6.48 15.70
N LYS A 96 -10.60 5.79 14.89
CA LYS A 96 -10.49 4.33 14.67
C LYS A 96 -9.14 3.91 14.11
N LEU A 97 -8.51 4.72 13.24
CA LEU A 97 -7.16 4.45 12.73
C LEU A 97 -6.10 4.57 13.83
N LEU A 98 -6.23 5.54 14.73
CA LEU A 98 -5.26 5.82 15.79
C LEU A 98 -5.46 4.98 17.04
N GLU A 99 -6.64 4.39 17.23
CA GLU A 99 -6.87 3.39 18.28
C GLU A 99 -5.89 2.23 18.11
N THR A 100 -5.05 2.01 19.11
CA THR A 100 -4.17 0.83 19.12
C THR A 100 -5.05 -0.39 19.44
N PRO A 101 -5.06 -1.45 18.61
CA PRO A 101 -5.72 -2.68 19.00
C PRO A 101 -5.02 -3.19 20.26
N VAL A 102 -5.77 -3.24 21.38
CA VAL A 102 -5.26 -3.74 22.64
C VAL A 102 -4.97 -5.22 22.44
N MET A 103 -3.70 -5.58 22.52
CA MET A 103 -3.29 -6.97 22.57
C MET A 103 -3.80 -7.55 23.90
N THR A 104 -4.93 -8.26 23.89
CA THR A 104 -5.31 -9.18 24.96
C THR A 104 -4.36 -10.37 24.92
N ALA A 105 -3.12 -10.15 25.32
CA ALA A 105 -2.08 -11.17 25.36
C ALA A 105 -2.28 -12.23 26.47
N TRP A 106 -3.46 -12.32 27.08
CA TRP A 106 -3.71 -13.22 28.23
C TRP A 106 -5.12 -13.84 28.29
N ASP A 107 -5.92 -13.83 27.21
CA ASP A 107 -7.28 -14.42 27.26
C ASP A 107 -7.36 -15.91 26.84
N GLU A 108 -6.24 -16.58 26.59
CA GLU A 108 -6.22 -18.04 26.30
C GLU A 108 -5.08 -18.81 27.02
N VAL A 109 -4.78 -18.46 28.29
CA VAL A 109 -4.07 -19.35 29.23
C VAL A 109 -4.69 -19.27 30.63
#